data_AF-A0A1D2RFA2-F1
#
_entry.id   AF-A0A1D2RFA2-F1
#
_cell.length_a   1.000
_cell.length_b   1.000
_cell.length_c   1.000
_cell.angle_alpha   90.00
_cell.angle_beta   90.00
_cell.angle_gamma   90.00
#
_symmetry.space_group_name_H-M   'P 1'
#
loop_
_entity.id
_entity.type
_entity.pdbx_description
1 polymer ?
#
loop_
_entity_poly.entity_id
_entity_poly.type
_entity_poly.pdbx_seq_one_letter_code
_entity_poly.pdbx_strand_id
1 'polypeptide(L)' 'MGIKDLPVKAFKETRRILRLTRKPRQSEFTETSKITGAGVVIIGVIGFIIILIAHIIRSI' A
#
# COMPACT_ATOMS: atom_id res chain seq x y z
N MET A 1 30.83 -20.48 -4.63
CA MET A 1 29.97 -19.64 -3.78
C MET A 1 28.52 -20.01 -4.10
N GLY A 2 27.85 -20.75 -3.22
CA GLY A 2 26.59 -21.42 -3.54
C GLY A 2 25.41 -20.47 -3.51
N ILE A 3 24.56 -20.52 -4.54
CA ILE A 3 23.32 -19.72 -4.65
C ILE A 3 22.39 -19.94 -3.44
N LYS A 4 22.53 -21.06 -2.73
CA LYS A 4 21.74 -21.43 -1.55
C LYS A 4 21.98 -20.54 -0.32
N ASP A 5 23.08 -19.80 -0.26
CA ASP A 5 23.43 -18.94 0.90
C ASP A 5 22.94 -17.48 0.76
N LEU A 6 22.55 -17.07 -0.46
CA LEU A 6 22.01 -15.73 -0.72
C LEU A 6 20.74 -15.40 0.09
N PRO A 7 19.71 -16.26 0.16
CA PRO A 7 18.45 -15.91 0.85
C PRO A 7 18.66 -15.71 2.35
N VAL A 8 19.56 -16.49 2.96
CA VAL A 8 19.88 -16.38 4.39
C VAL A 8 20.60 -15.06 4.69
N LYS A 9 21.54 -14.65 3.82
CA LYS A 9 22.20 -13.34 3.95
C LYS A 9 21.23 -12.18 3.75
N ALA A 10 20.39 -12.23 2.73
CA ALA A 10 19.40 -11.19 2.44
C ALA A 10 18.46 -10.98 3.65
N PHE A 11 17.93 -12.06 4.22
CA PHE A 11 17.05 -11.96 5.38
C PHE A 11 17.73 -11.35 6.62
N LYS A 12 19.00 -11.72 6.86
CA LYS A 12 19.80 -11.19 7.97
C LYS A 12 20.07 -9.68 7.81
N GLU A 13 20.42 -9.23 6.61
CA GLU A 13 20.64 -7.80 6.32
C GLU A 13 19.33 -7.00 6.38
N THR A 14 18.22 -7.51 5.81
CA THR A 14 16.91 -6.84 5.92
C THR A 14 16.49 -6.66 7.38
N ARG A 15 16.71 -7.67 8.24
CA ARG A 15 16.42 -7.56 9.68
C ARG A 15 17.27 -6.50 10.37
N ARG A 16 18.52 -6.32 9.96
CA ARG A 16 19.40 -5.26 10.48
C ARG A 16 18.89 -3.88 10.06
N ILE A 17 18.51 -3.72 8.79
CA ILE A 17 17.96 -2.48 8.25
C ILE A 17 16.66 -2.10 8.97
N LEU A 18 15.72 -3.04 9.13
CA LEU A 18 14.45 -2.79 9.83
C LEU A 18 14.64 -2.36 11.30
N ARG A 19 15.74 -2.79 11.95
CA ARG A 19 16.10 -2.35 13.31
C ARG A 19 16.78 -0.98 13.34
N LEU A 20 17.45 -0.59 12.26
CA LEU A 20 18.09 0.72 12.11
C LEU A 20 17.08 1.81 11.76
N THR A 21 15.99 1.47 11.05
CA THR A 21 14.95 2.42 10.68
C THR A 21 14.07 2.81 11.87
N ARG A 22 13.66 4.08 11.92
CA ARG A 22 12.73 4.60 12.93
C ARG A 22 11.33 4.04 12.70
N LYS A 23 10.76 3.37 13.71
CA LYS A 23 9.35 2.96 13.69
C LYS A 23 8.45 4.21 13.70
N PRO A 24 7.46 4.32 12.80
CA PRO A 24 6.56 5.47 12.76
C PRO A 24 5.81 5.60 14.09
N ARG A 25 5.60 6.84 14.53
CA ARG A 25 4.73 7.12 15.70
C ARG A 25 3.26 7.06 15.29
N GLN A 26 2.37 6.83 16.25
CA GLN A 26 0.93 6.75 15.99
C GLN A 26 0.37 8.05 15.36
N SER A 27 0.94 9.20 15.70
CA SER A 27 0.56 10.49 15.09
C SER A 27 0.86 10.53 13.59
N GLU A 28 2.09 10.17 13.19
CA GLU A 28 2.56 10.14 11.80
C GLU A 28 1.76 9.12 10.96
N PHE A 29 1.48 7.96 11.56
CA PHE A 29 0.67 6.92 10.92
C PHE A 29 -0.76 7.38 10.69
N THR A 30 -1.37 8.03 11.68
CA THR A 30 -2.75 8.51 11.61
C THR A 30 -2.91 9.62 10.57
N GLU A 31 -1.96 10.55 10.51
CA GLU A 31 -1.95 11.64 9.53
C GLU A 31 -1.85 11.10 8.10
N THR A 32 -0.90 10.20 7.86
CA THR A 32 -0.73 9.57 6.55
C THR A 32 -1.95 8.73 6.17
N SER A 33 -2.48 7.92 7.10
CA SER A 33 -3.65 7.07 6.86
C SER A 33 -4.90 7.87 6.53
N LYS A 34 -5.10 9.04 7.13
CA LYS A 34 -6.23 9.93 6.81
C LYS A 34 -6.14 10.45 5.38
N ILE A 35 -4.96 10.90 4.96
CA ILE A 35 -4.73 11.42 3.61
C ILE A 35 -4.89 10.30 2.57
N THR A 36 -4.25 9.14 2.79
CA THR A 36 -4.39 7.98 1.90
C THR A 36 -5.82 7.47 1.86
N GLY A 37 -6.49 7.39 3.01
CA GLY A 37 -7.89 6.97 3.10
C GLY A 37 -8.82 7.89 2.30
N ALA A 38 -8.63 9.21 2.40
CA ALA A 38 -9.36 10.18 1.59
C ALA A 38 -9.12 9.97 0.09
N GLY A 39 -7.86 9.75 -0.32
CA GLY A 39 -7.51 9.47 -1.73
C GLY A 39 -8.18 8.20 -2.27
N VAL A 40 -8.17 7.11 -1.49
CA VAL A 40 -8.82 5.84 -1.88
C VAL A 40 -10.32 6.02 -2.06
N VAL A 41 -10.98 6.77 -1.16
CA VAL A 41 -12.43 7.04 -1.28
C VAL A 41 -12.73 7.84 -2.56
N ILE A 42 -11.96 8.89 -2.84
CA ILE A 42 -12.15 9.72 -4.04
C ILE A 42 -12.01 8.88 -5.31
N ILE A 43 -10.92 8.12 -5.44
CA ILE A 43 -10.67 7.27 -6.61
C ILE A 43 -11.75 6.18 -6.73
N GLY A 44 -12.15 5.59 -5.61
CA GLY A 44 -13.21 4.58 -5.55
C GLY A 44 -14.56 5.11 -6.03
N VAL A 45 -14.95 6.32 -5.61
CA VAL A 45 -16.19 6.97 -6.04
C VAL A 45 -16.16 7.30 -7.53
N ILE A 46 -15.04 7.82 -8.03
CA ILE A 46 -14.88 8.11 -9.47
C ILE A 46 -15.02 6.82 -10.29
N GLY A 47 -14.31 5.76 -9.92
CA GLY A 47 -14.43 4.46 -10.59
C GLY A 47 -15.85 3.88 -10.50
N PHE A 48 -16.50 4.03 -9.35
CA PHE A 48 -17.87 3.59 -9.13
C PHE A 48 -18.87 4.32 -10.04
N ILE A 49 -18.74 5.65 -10.19
CA ILE A 49 -19.59 6.45 -11.08
C ILE A 49 -19.42 5.99 -12.54
N ILE A 50 -18.19 5.75 -12.99
CA ILE A 50 -17.93 5.26 -14.36
C ILE A 50 -18.63 3.93 -14.61
N ILE A 51 -18.52 2.99 -13.67
CA ILE A 51 -19.16 1.67 -13.80
C ILE A 51 -20.68 1.79 -13.73
N LEU A 52 -21.22 2.64 -12.85
CA LEU A 52 -22.65 2.88 -12.76
C LEU A 52 -23.21 3.40 -14.09
N ILE A 53 -22.57 4.39 -14.69
CA ILE A 53 -22.99 4.95 -15.98
C ILE A 53 -22.88 3.87 -17.07
N ALA A 54 -21.78 3.13 -17.12
CA ALA A 54 -21.61 2.03 -18.09
C ALA A 54 -22.68 0.94 -17.91
N HIS A 55 -23.07 0.64 -16.68
CA HIS A 55 -24.12 -0.34 -16.39
C HIS A 55 -25.49 0.15 -16.83
N ILE A 56 -25.83 1.42 -16.57
CA ILE A 56 -27.09 2.03 -17.01
C ILE A 56 -27.19 2.03 -18.54
N ILE A 57 -26.11 2.45 -19.22
CA ILE A 57 -26.07 2.46 -20.70
C ILE A 57 -26.21 1.05 -21.28
N ARG A 58 -25.61 0.04 -20.65
CA ARG A 58 -25.72 -1.36 -21.12
C ARG A 58 -27.08 -2.00 -20.82
N SER A 59 -27.76 -1.56 -19.77
CA SER A 59 -29.03 -2.12 -19.33
C SER A 59 -30.24 -1.56 -20.08
N ILE A 60 -30.07 -0.43 -20.77
CA ILE A 60 -31.02 0.15 -21.73
C ILE A 60 -30.83 -0.51 -23.09
#